data_AF-A0A6M8B9G0-F1
#
_entry.id   AF-A0A6M8B9G0-F1
#
_cell.length_a   1.000
_cell.length_b   1.000
_cell.length_c   1.000
_cell.angle_alpha   90.00
_cell.angle_beta   90.00
_cell.angle_gamma   90.00
#
_symmetry.space_group_name_H-M   'P 1'
#
loop_
_entity.id
_entity.type
_entity.pdbx_description
1 polymer ?
#
loop_
_entity_poly.entity_id
_entity_poly.type
_entity_poly.pdbx_seq_one_letter_code
_entity_poly.pdbx_strand_id
1 'polypeptide(L)'
;MVSNRSPQSLCTRCYMLDADLLVDLILSRPSISADYASFLWQCLQQRQIHGCITELGYQRLCIIMNQRDARHALTLAEVLMRMLTVCRSDANIWLRANSQPFEYDSAEEIACALHYRMDGLITHRPEQFEGAGIPVLSPRDVLESHLRRSLQPPSHHSFPLPARSITHLANWRNGQFDTSWLPLADIWDQGHLGTICRDASPYAAPSSAGGTRPVARGKFVEVRHFDRRLERVALIVQICPMQQPDVFDLSVICAARDGGDLPAGLQLWVVDQQGQESMVAQPSRSGRATLQFEGQAGEAFDVVISLGGDRHVETFLI
;
A
#
# COMPACT_ATOMS: atom_id res chain seq x y z
N MET A 1 -11.75 -3.65 -36.77
CA MET A 1 -11.79 -2.54 -35.79
C MET A 1 -12.22 -3.13 -34.44
N VAL A 2 -11.25 -3.59 -33.66
CA VAL A 2 -11.49 -4.20 -32.35
C VAL A 2 -11.29 -3.10 -31.31
N SER A 3 -12.36 -2.82 -30.56
CA SER A 3 -12.41 -1.79 -29.52
C SER A 3 -11.48 -2.16 -28.37
N ASN A 4 -10.37 -1.44 -28.21
CA ASN A 4 -9.57 -1.42 -26.99
C ASN A 4 -10.44 -0.90 -25.84
N ARG A 5 -10.91 -1.80 -24.97
CA ARG A 5 -11.46 -1.41 -23.66
C ARG A 5 -10.33 -1.53 -22.65
N SER A 6 -9.84 -0.39 -22.20
CA SER A 6 -8.96 -0.28 -21.03
C SER A 6 -9.62 -0.94 -19.82
N PRO A 7 -8.86 -1.65 -18.95
CA PRO A 7 -9.39 -2.18 -17.72
C PRO A 7 -9.87 -1.02 -16.84
N GLN A 8 -11.15 -1.02 -16.53
CA GLN A 8 -11.81 -0.03 -15.68
C GLN A 8 -11.21 -0.13 -14.27
N SER A 9 -10.46 0.87 -13.83
CA SER A 9 -9.99 0.94 -12.44
C SER A 9 -11.21 1.18 -11.54
N LEU A 10 -11.61 0.15 -10.79
CA LEU A 10 -12.61 0.30 -9.72
C LEU A 10 -12.04 1.29 -8.69
N CYS A 11 -12.70 2.44 -8.54
CA CYS A 11 -12.37 3.41 -7.50
C CYS A 11 -12.73 2.79 -6.14
N THR A 12 -11.73 2.33 -5.39
CA THR A 12 -11.93 1.79 -4.04
C THR A 12 -12.41 2.89 -3.12
N ARG A 13 -13.61 2.72 -2.53
CA ARG A 13 -14.18 3.69 -1.59
C ARG A 13 -13.44 3.65 -0.25
N CYS A 14 -13.19 4.81 0.34
CA CYS A 14 -12.47 5.00 1.59
C CYS A 14 -13.44 5.28 2.73
N TYR A 15 -13.38 4.50 3.80
CA TYR A 15 -14.28 4.63 4.95
C TYR A 15 -13.52 4.68 6.27
N MET A 16 -13.95 5.55 7.18
CA MET A 16 -13.57 5.47 8.58
C MET A 16 -14.28 4.29 9.22
N LEU A 17 -13.56 3.40 9.91
CA LEU A 17 -14.14 2.31 10.68
C LEU A 17 -14.17 2.73 12.14
N ASP A 18 -15.36 2.65 12.73
CA ASP A 18 -15.57 2.83 14.17
C ASP A 18 -14.69 1.84 14.96
N ALA A 19 -13.94 2.34 15.93
CA ALA A 19 -13.09 1.52 16.78
C ALA A 19 -13.88 0.46 17.56
N ASP A 20 -15.10 0.76 18.00
CA ASP A 20 -15.94 -0.22 18.70
C ASP A 20 -16.46 -1.31 17.76
N LEU A 21 -16.76 -0.97 16.51
CA LEU A 21 -17.04 -1.96 15.47
C LEU A 21 -15.86 -2.92 15.33
N LEU A 22 -14.64 -2.40 15.21
CA LEU A 22 -13.45 -3.23 15.07
C LEU A 22 -13.22 -4.11 16.31
N VAL A 23 -13.37 -3.58 17.52
CA VAL A 23 -13.29 -4.37 18.75
C VAL A 23 -14.30 -5.51 18.75
N ASP A 24 -15.54 -5.24 18.37
CA ASP A 24 -16.60 -6.23 18.35
C ASP A 24 -16.35 -7.33 17.31
N LEU A 25 -15.86 -6.97 16.12
CA LEU A 25 -15.46 -7.90 15.07
C LEU A 25 -14.33 -8.83 15.52
N ILE A 26 -13.29 -8.25 16.10
CA ILE A 26 -12.10 -8.95 16.58
C ILE A 26 -12.45 -9.93 17.70
N LEU A 27 -13.29 -9.50 18.64
CA LEU A 27 -13.67 -10.30 19.80
C LEU A 27 -14.84 -11.24 19.51
N SER A 28 -15.30 -11.32 18.26
CA SER A 28 -16.45 -12.10 17.82
C SER A 28 -17.67 -11.88 18.72
N ARG A 29 -17.93 -10.63 19.10
CA ARG A 29 -19.04 -10.28 19.99
C ARG A 29 -20.38 -10.45 19.26
N PRO A 30 -21.43 -10.89 19.97
CA PRO A 30 -22.73 -11.21 19.36
C PRO A 30 -23.50 -9.99 18.85
N SER A 31 -23.03 -8.76 19.11
CA SER A 31 -23.58 -7.52 18.58
C SER A 31 -23.52 -7.41 17.05
N ILE A 32 -22.66 -8.20 16.40
CA ILE A 32 -22.50 -8.23 14.95
C ILE A 32 -22.72 -9.66 14.46
N SER A 33 -23.55 -9.83 13.41
CA SER A 33 -23.67 -11.13 12.74
C SER A 33 -22.33 -11.56 12.16
N ALA A 34 -21.94 -12.83 12.39
CA ALA A 34 -20.73 -13.42 11.84
C ALA A 34 -20.65 -13.25 10.31
N ASP A 35 -21.78 -13.34 9.61
CA ASP A 35 -21.84 -13.18 8.16
C ASP A 35 -21.45 -11.76 7.73
N TYR A 36 -21.92 -10.74 8.44
CA TYR A 36 -21.57 -9.34 8.15
C TYR A 36 -20.12 -9.02 8.52
N ALA A 37 -19.62 -9.63 9.59
CA ALA A 37 -18.22 -9.53 10.00
C ALA A 37 -17.28 -10.11 8.93
N SER A 38 -17.55 -11.35 8.50
CA SER A 38 -16.78 -12.02 7.45
C SER A 38 -16.85 -11.26 6.12
N PHE A 39 -18.01 -10.74 5.75
CA PHE A 39 -18.16 -9.95 4.53
C PHE A 39 -17.35 -8.64 4.56
N LEU A 40 -17.41 -7.88 5.66
CA LEU A 40 -16.63 -6.65 5.80
C LEU A 40 -15.13 -6.94 5.75
N TRP A 41 -14.70 -8.03 6.41
CA TRP A 41 -13.32 -8.50 6.36
C TRP A 41 -12.86 -8.84 4.94
N GLN A 42 -13.69 -9.57 4.19
CA GLN A 42 -13.44 -9.89 2.80
C GLN A 42 -13.32 -8.63 1.93
N CYS A 43 -14.19 -7.63 2.14
CA CYS A 43 -14.13 -6.37 1.41
C CYS A 43 -12.81 -5.62 1.64
N LEU A 44 -12.30 -5.62 2.87
CA LEU A 44 -11.01 -5.03 3.23
C LEU A 44 -9.84 -5.82 2.61
N GLN A 45 -9.86 -7.15 2.73
CA GLN A 45 -8.82 -8.03 2.17
C GLN A 45 -8.74 -7.95 0.64
N GLN A 46 -9.89 -7.94 -0.05
CA GLN A 46 -9.99 -7.87 -1.51
C GLN A 46 -9.91 -6.43 -2.04
N ARG A 47 -9.62 -5.45 -1.17
CA ARG A 47 -9.52 -4.02 -1.51
C ARG A 47 -10.74 -3.45 -2.24
N GLN A 48 -11.92 -4.01 -1.97
CA GLN A 48 -13.20 -3.51 -2.46
C GLN A 48 -13.62 -2.24 -1.71
N ILE A 49 -13.15 -2.10 -0.47
CA ILE A 49 -13.15 -0.87 0.31
C ILE A 49 -11.76 -0.64 0.91
N HIS A 50 -11.43 0.61 1.19
CA HIS A 50 -10.25 1.02 1.93
C HIS A 50 -10.69 1.45 3.32
N GLY A 51 -10.26 0.72 4.35
CA GLY A 51 -10.62 1.01 5.74
C GLY A 51 -9.59 1.91 6.41
N CYS A 52 -10.07 2.87 7.19
CA CYS A 52 -9.26 3.75 8.02
C CYS A 52 -9.69 3.65 9.48
N ILE A 53 -8.80 3.97 10.42
CA ILE A 53 -9.09 4.06 11.86
C ILE A 53 -8.34 5.28 12.42
N THR A 54 -8.83 5.94 13.47
CA THR A 54 -8.07 7.00 14.14
C THR A 54 -6.89 6.43 14.93
N GLU A 55 -5.86 7.26 15.17
CA GLU A 55 -4.72 6.90 16.04
C GLU A 55 -5.19 6.53 17.45
N LEU A 56 -6.19 7.23 17.98
CA LEU A 56 -6.80 6.91 19.28
C LEU A 56 -7.57 5.58 19.24
N GLY A 57 -8.38 5.36 18.20
CA GLY A 57 -9.10 4.09 18.01
C GLY A 57 -8.16 2.90 17.90
N TYR A 58 -7.03 3.07 17.20
CA TYR A 58 -5.99 2.06 17.12
C TYR A 58 -5.34 1.75 18.48
N GLN A 59 -4.98 2.79 19.25
CA GLN A 59 -4.43 2.62 20.59
C GLN A 59 -5.41 1.87 21.50
N ARG A 60 -6.70 2.19 21.43
CA ARG A 60 -7.77 1.52 22.17
C ARG A 60 -7.85 0.04 21.81
N LEU A 61 -7.79 -0.29 20.51
CA LEU A 61 -7.70 -1.68 20.05
C LEU A 61 -6.50 -2.41 20.69
N CYS A 62 -5.30 -1.83 20.62
CA CYS A 62 -4.09 -2.42 21.19
C CYS A 62 -4.24 -2.71 22.69
N ILE A 63 -4.80 -1.77 23.46
CA ILE A 63 -5.03 -1.93 24.90
C ILE A 63 -6.01 -3.09 25.16
N ILE A 64 -7.15 -3.10 24.48
CA ILE A 64 -8.18 -4.13 24.66
C ILE A 64 -7.65 -5.52 24.29
N MET A 65 -6.88 -5.63 23.20
CA MET A 65 -6.32 -6.91 22.77
C MET A 65 -5.26 -7.42 23.74
N ASN A 66 -4.38 -6.54 24.21
CA ASN A 66 -3.32 -6.91 25.16
C ASN A 66 -3.88 -7.42 26.50
N GLN A 67 -5.07 -6.97 26.91
CA GLN A 67 -5.74 -7.45 28.12
C GLN A 67 -6.28 -8.89 28.02
N ARG A 68 -6.43 -9.44 26.80
CA ARG A 68 -6.98 -10.80 26.60
C ARG A 68 -5.90 -11.85 26.42
N ASP A 69 -5.02 -11.65 25.44
CA ASP A 69 -3.89 -12.54 25.15
C ASP A 69 -2.87 -11.78 24.32
N ALA A 70 -1.72 -11.47 24.91
CA ALA A 70 -0.67 -10.68 24.29
C ALA A 70 -0.14 -11.26 22.97
N ARG A 71 -0.15 -12.60 22.79
CA ARG A 71 0.34 -13.23 21.54
C ARG A 71 -0.69 -13.15 20.42
N HIS A 72 -1.96 -13.44 20.71
CA HIS A 72 -3.04 -13.29 19.73
C HIS A 72 -3.27 -11.81 19.39
N ALA A 73 -3.10 -10.91 20.35
CA ALA A 73 -3.17 -9.46 20.14
C ALA A 73 -2.15 -8.96 19.11
N LEU A 74 -0.91 -9.46 19.19
CA LEU A 74 0.17 -9.06 18.28
C LEU A 74 -0.14 -9.48 16.84
N THR A 75 -0.50 -10.74 16.62
CA THR A 75 -0.83 -11.28 15.30
C THR A 75 -2.03 -10.55 14.69
N LEU A 76 -3.06 -10.28 15.48
CA LEU A 76 -4.27 -9.64 14.97
C LEU A 76 -4.05 -8.14 14.69
N ALA A 77 -3.28 -7.46 15.54
CA ALA A 77 -2.84 -6.09 15.30
C ALA A 77 -2.01 -6.01 14.01
N GLU A 78 -1.07 -6.94 13.78
CA GLU A 78 -0.30 -7.00 12.53
C GLU A 78 -1.21 -7.16 11.31
N VAL A 79 -2.22 -8.02 11.38
CA VAL A 79 -3.17 -8.24 10.28
C VAL A 79 -4.03 -7.00 10.03
N LEU A 80 -4.57 -6.38 11.09
CA LEU A 80 -5.34 -5.14 10.98
C LEU A 80 -4.49 -4.00 10.38
N MET A 81 -3.23 -3.91 10.79
CA MET A 81 -2.28 -2.91 10.28
C MET A 81 -1.87 -3.14 8.82
N ARG A 82 -2.06 -4.35 8.28
CA ARG A 82 -1.89 -4.60 6.83
C ARG A 82 -3.10 -4.15 6.01
N MET A 83 -4.27 -4.05 6.63
CA MET A 83 -5.53 -3.81 5.93
C MET A 83 -6.12 -2.41 6.17
N LEU A 84 -5.75 -1.74 7.25
CA LEU A 84 -6.28 -0.45 7.67
C LEU A 84 -5.23 0.65 7.64
N THR A 85 -5.66 1.86 7.28
CA THR A 85 -4.85 3.07 7.42
C THR A 85 -5.12 3.73 8.76
N VAL A 86 -4.07 4.03 9.53
CA VAL A 86 -4.21 4.81 10.78
C VAL A 86 -4.16 6.31 10.46
N CYS A 87 -5.27 7.00 10.65
CA CYS A 87 -5.44 8.43 10.52
C CYS A 87 -4.95 9.15 11.77
N ARG A 88 -4.03 10.10 11.59
CA ARG A 88 -3.51 10.89 12.71
C ARG A 88 -4.31 12.16 12.86
N SER A 89 -4.64 12.47 14.11
CA SER A 89 -5.30 13.71 14.45
C SER A 89 -4.27 14.81 14.64
N ASP A 90 -4.55 15.99 14.08
CA ASP A 90 -3.81 17.21 14.33
C ASP A 90 -4.67 18.20 15.15
N ALA A 91 -4.11 19.36 15.46
CA ALA A 91 -4.83 20.38 16.24
C ALA A 91 -6.14 20.84 15.57
N ASN A 92 -6.24 20.80 14.23
CA ASN A 92 -7.47 21.17 13.54
C ASN A 92 -8.54 20.08 13.69
N ILE A 93 -8.15 18.81 13.61
CA ILE A 93 -9.04 17.67 13.83
C ILE A 93 -9.54 17.69 15.28
N TRP A 94 -8.67 17.91 16.26
CA TRP A 94 -9.06 18.02 17.67
C TRP A 94 -10.02 19.17 17.94
N LEU A 95 -9.75 20.36 17.38
CA LEU A 95 -10.63 21.51 17.53
C LEU A 95 -12.02 21.22 16.94
N ARG A 96 -12.07 20.55 15.78
CA ARG A 96 -13.35 20.13 15.16
C ARG A 96 -14.06 19.09 16.02
N ALA A 97 -13.36 18.06 16.48
CA ALA A 97 -13.92 17.03 17.35
C ALA A 97 -14.55 17.65 18.60
N ASN A 98 -13.85 18.58 19.26
CA ASN A 98 -14.33 19.25 20.47
C ASN A 98 -15.53 20.18 20.24
N SER A 99 -15.84 20.52 18.98
CA SER A 99 -17.01 21.33 18.62
C SER A 99 -18.27 20.50 18.30
N GLN A 100 -18.13 19.18 18.23
CA GLN A 100 -19.19 18.27 17.84
C GLN A 100 -19.98 17.76 19.07
N PRO A 101 -21.28 17.44 18.92
CA PRO A 101 -22.12 16.95 20.02
C PRO A 101 -21.98 15.43 20.26
N PHE A 102 -20.84 14.82 19.94
CA PHE A 102 -20.59 13.39 20.10
C PHE A 102 -19.55 13.14 21.22
N GLU A 103 -19.46 11.91 21.71
CA GLU A 103 -18.33 11.51 22.55
C GLU A 103 -17.02 11.74 21.81
N TYR A 104 -15.95 12.06 22.53
CA TYR A 104 -14.71 12.53 21.90
C TYR A 104 -14.14 11.55 20.86
N ASP A 105 -14.12 10.24 21.17
CA ASP A 105 -13.65 9.20 20.25
C ASP A 105 -14.44 9.23 18.93
N SER A 106 -15.77 9.24 19.01
CA SER A 106 -16.66 9.31 17.83
C SER A 106 -16.56 10.66 17.10
N ALA A 107 -16.43 11.76 17.85
CA ALA A 107 -16.25 13.10 17.29
C ALA A 107 -14.93 13.20 16.51
N GLU A 108 -13.87 12.54 17.00
CA GLU A 108 -12.58 12.46 16.33
C GLU A 108 -12.65 11.63 15.05
N GLU A 109 -13.36 10.49 15.05
CA GLU A 109 -13.61 9.68 13.85
C GLU A 109 -14.32 10.48 12.76
N ILE A 110 -15.38 11.21 13.13
CA ILE A 110 -16.12 12.11 12.21
C ILE A 110 -15.21 13.22 11.69
N ALA A 111 -14.49 13.90 12.60
CA ALA A 111 -13.58 14.98 12.24
C ALA A 111 -12.47 14.51 11.28
N CYS A 112 -11.92 13.32 11.52
CA CYS A 112 -10.96 12.67 10.63
C CYS A 112 -11.60 12.35 9.27
N ALA A 113 -12.76 11.70 9.24
CA ALA A 113 -13.44 11.34 8.00
C ALA A 113 -13.72 12.57 7.11
N LEU A 114 -14.17 13.66 7.72
CA LEU A 114 -14.37 14.95 7.05
C LEU A 114 -13.06 15.58 6.58
N HIS A 115 -12.01 15.57 7.41
CA HIS A 115 -10.71 16.15 7.07
C HIS A 115 -10.07 15.43 5.87
N TYR A 116 -10.09 14.10 5.88
CA TYR A 116 -9.54 13.26 4.82
C TYR A 116 -10.49 13.02 3.64
N ARG A 117 -11.69 13.61 3.67
CA ARG A 117 -12.71 13.51 2.61
C ARG A 117 -13.08 12.06 2.26
N MET A 118 -13.31 11.26 3.31
CA MET A 118 -13.72 9.87 3.15
C MET A 118 -15.15 9.75 2.63
N ASP A 119 -15.49 8.60 2.04
CA ASP A 119 -16.83 8.29 1.53
C ASP A 119 -17.86 8.08 2.66
N GLY A 120 -17.41 7.90 3.90
CA GLY A 120 -18.26 7.80 5.08
C GLY A 120 -17.60 7.14 6.27
N LEU A 121 -18.43 6.81 7.26
CA LEU A 121 -18.08 6.06 8.46
C LEU A 121 -18.85 4.73 8.48
N ILE A 122 -18.20 3.64 8.90
CA ILE A 122 -18.83 2.33 9.10
C ILE A 122 -18.83 2.02 10.60
N THR A 123 -20.01 1.75 11.15
CA THR A 123 -20.24 1.46 12.57
C THR A 123 -21.32 0.40 12.74
N HIS A 124 -21.35 -0.30 13.87
CA HIS A 124 -22.46 -1.17 14.23
C HIS A 124 -23.64 -0.43 14.88
N ARG A 125 -23.51 0.88 15.16
CA ARG A 125 -24.54 1.75 15.80
C ARG A 125 -24.75 3.05 15.00
N PRO A 126 -25.19 2.99 13.74
CA PRO A 126 -25.34 4.19 12.89
C PRO A 126 -26.27 5.25 13.50
N GLU A 127 -27.23 4.86 14.31
CA GLU A 127 -28.16 5.75 15.03
C GLU A 127 -27.45 6.71 16.00
N GLN A 128 -26.26 6.38 16.49
CA GLN A 128 -25.50 7.23 17.40
C GLN A 128 -24.79 8.38 16.68
N PHE A 129 -24.75 8.35 15.34
CA PHE A 129 -24.07 9.32 14.49
C PHE A 129 -25.05 10.20 13.70
N GLU A 130 -26.30 10.32 14.17
CA GLU A 130 -27.28 11.20 13.55
C GLU A 130 -26.76 12.65 13.55
N GLY A 131 -26.74 13.28 12.37
CA GLY A 131 -26.20 14.64 12.21
C GLY A 131 -24.68 14.72 12.03
N ALA A 132 -23.95 13.61 11.87
CA ALA A 132 -22.49 13.60 11.68
C ALA A 132 -22.00 14.35 10.42
N GLY A 133 -22.89 14.69 9.48
CA GLY A 133 -22.54 15.44 8.27
C GLY A 133 -21.76 14.62 7.23
N ILE A 134 -21.64 13.30 7.43
CA ILE A 134 -21.05 12.33 6.51
C ILE A 134 -21.98 11.12 6.37
N PRO A 135 -21.89 10.32 5.30
CA PRO A 135 -22.59 9.04 5.22
C PRO A 135 -22.13 8.11 6.35
N VAL A 136 -23.09 7.55 7.08
CA VAL A 136 -22.84 6.56 8.13
C VAL A 136 -23.52 5.27 7.73
N LEU A 137 -22.76 4.17 7.71
CA LEU A 137 -23.19 2.87 7.20
C LEU A 137 -23.02 1.80 8.28
N SER A 138 -23.97 0.89 8.36
CA SER A 138 -23.75 -0.40 9.02
C SER A 138 -23.02 -1.38 8.10
N PRO A 139 -22.39 -2.45 8.63
CA PRO A 139 -21.89 -3.55 7.80
C PRO A 139 -22.94 -4.12 6.83
N ARG A 140 -24.21 -4.11 7.25
CA ARG A 140 -25.34 -4.49 6.38
C ARG A 140 -25.51 -3.52 5.21
N ASP A 141 -25.43 -2.22 5.45
CA ASP A 141 -25.56 -1.21 4.38
C ASP A 141 -24.41 -1.31 3.37
N VAL A 142 -23.20 -1.65 3.85
CA VAL A 142 -22.04 -1.92 2.99
C VAL A 142 -22.32 -3.13 2.10
N LEU A 143 -22.85 -4.22 2.66
CA LEU A 143 -23.25 -5.41 1.90
C LEU A 143 -24.34 -5.10 0.89
N GLU A 144 -25.42 -4.42 1.27
CA GLU A 144 -26.51 -4.08 0.36
C GLU A 144 -26.03 -3.15 -0.76
N SER A 145 -25.17 -2.18 -0.45
CA SER A 145 -24.54 -1.30 -1.44
C SER A 145 -23.59 -2.04 -2.38
N HIS A 146 -22.93 -3.10 -1.89
CA HIS A 146 -22.07 -3.96 -2.69
C HIS A 146 -22.90 -4.84 -3.62
N LEU A 147 -23.91 -5.54 -3.10
CA LEU A 147 -24.83 -6.38 -3.87
C LEU A 147 -25.55 -5.59 -4.97
N ARG A 148 -26.03 -4.38 -4.67
CA ARG A 148 -26.65 -3.49 -5.66
C ARG A 148 -25.68 -3.12 -6.79
N ARG A 149 -24.39 -2.92 -6.48
CA ARG A 149 -23.36 -2.66 -7.49
C ARG A 149 -23.05 -3.89 -8.34
N SER A 150 -22.95 -5.07 -7.74
CA SER A 150 -22.74 -6.32 -8.48
C SER A 150 -23.92 -6.64 -9.42
N LEU A 151 -25.10 -6.10 -9.15
CA LEU A 151 -26.31 -6.24 -9.98
C LEU A 151 -26.50 -5.11 -11.00
N GLN A 152 -25.73 -4.03 -10.95
CA GLN A 152 -25.81 -2.90 -11.89
C GLN A 152 -24.66 -2.96 -12.91
N PRO A 153 -24.90 -2.65 -14.21
CA PRO A 153 -23.80 -2.47 -15.15
C PRO A 153 -22.94 -1.27 -14.72
N PRO A 154 -21.61 -1.31 -14.89
CA PRO A 154 -20.69 -0.31 -14.36
C PRO A 154 -21.02 1.08 -14.94
N SER A 155 -21.33 2.03 -14.06
CA SER A 155 -21.63 3.42 -14.42
C SER A 155 -20.35 4.26 -14.42
N HIS A 156 -20.12 4.98 -15.53
CA HIS A 156 -18.96 5.83 -15.76
C HIS A 156 -19.06 7.13 -14.95
N HIS A 157 -18.50 7.16 -13.74
CA HIS A 157 -18.19 8.41 -13.06
C HIS A 157 -16.68 8.58 -12.95
N SER A 158 -16.13 9.37 -13.87
CA SER A 158 -14.72 9.73 -13.94
C SER A 158 -14.45 10.93 -13.03
N PHE A 159 -13.77 10.72 -11.91
CA PHE A 159 -13.02 11.78 -11.25
C PHE A 159 -11.57 11.75 -11.77
N PRO A 160 -10.96 12.89 -12.14
CA PRO A 160 -9.57 12.92 -12.56
C PRO A 160 -8.69 12.76 -11.32
N LEU A 161 -8.24 11.54 -11.05
CA LEU A 161 -7.09 11.30 -10.19
C LEU A 161 -5.80 11.69 -10.93
N PRO A 162 -4.74 12.13 -10.24
CA PRO A 162 -3.43 12.27 -10.86
C PRO A 162 -3.03 10.90 -11.45
N ALA A 163 -2.69 10.89 -12.74
CA ALA A 163 -2.34 9.68 -13.45
C ALA A 163 -1.20 8.97 -12.72
N ARG A 164 -1.43 7.72 -12.28
CA ARG A 164 -0.33 6.85 -11.81
C ARG A 164 0.66 6.73 -12.96
N SER A 165 1.90 7.17 -12.76
CA SER A 165 2.96 7.03 -13.76
C SER A 165 3.37 5.57 -13.84
N ILE A 166 3.07 4.92 -14.97
CA ILE A 166 3.56 3.56 -15.26
C ILE A 166 4.95 3.69 -15.87
N THR A 167 5.93 3.01 -15.29
CA THR A 167 7.29 2.95 -15.81
C THR A 167 7.39 1.84 -16.84
N HIS A 168 7.75 2.17 -18.09
CA HIS A 168 7.87 1.20 -19.18
C HIS A 168 9.32 0.70 -19.30
N LEU A 169 9.59 -0.53 -18.86
CA LEU A 169 10.94 -1.09 -18.85
C LEU A 169 11.49 -1.34 -20.27
N ALA A 170 10.62 -1.63 -21.25
CA ALA A 170 10.99 -1.67 -22.67
C ALA A 170 11.67 -0.37 -23.14
N ASN A 171 11.23 0.81 -22.64
CA ASN A 171 11.81 2.10 -23.02
C ASN A 171 13.24 2.24 -22.52
N TRP A 172 13.55 1.66 -21.35
CA TRP A 172 14.88 1.72 -20.75
C TRP A 172 15.95 1.08 -21.64
N ARG A 173 15.58 0.02 -22.38
CA ARG A 173 16.46 -0.63 -23.36
C ARG A 173 16.80 0.27 -24.55
N ASN A 174 15.90 1.18 -24.89
CA ASN A 174 16.08 2.16 -25.97
C ASN A 174 16.73 3.45 -25.48
N GLY A 175 17.19 3.51 -24.23
CA GLY A 175 17.77 4.71 -23.64
C GLY A 175 16.75 5.79 -23.28
N GLN A 176 15.46 5.47 -23.29
CA GLN A 176 14.38 6.37 -22.89
C GLN A 176 13.98 6.08 -21.46
N PHE A 177 14.06 7.10 -20.59
CA PHE A 177 13.81 6.96 -19.16
C PHE A 177 12.83 8.01 -18.68
N ASP A 178 11.96 7.62 -17.75
CA ASP A 178 11.12 8.57 -17.03
C ASP A 178 11.98 9.48 -16.14
N THR A 179 11.60 10.74 -16.00
CA THR A 179 12.42 11.78 -15.35
C THR A 179 12.73 11.50 -13.87
N SER A 180 11.96 10.64 -13.21
CA SER A 180 12.20 10.27 -11.81
C SER A 180 13.20 9.13 -11.62
N TRP A 181 13.61 8.45 -12.69
CA TRP A 181 14.54 7.33 -12.64
C TRP A 181 15.93 7.75 -13.11
N LEU A 182 16.89 7.67 -12.20
CA LEU A 182 18.26 8.12 -12.43
C LEU A 182 19.15 6.94 -12.87
N PRO A 183 20.17 7.20 -13.71
CA PRO A 183 21.31 6.31 -13.89
C PRO A 183 21.90 5.89 -12.54
N LEU A 184 22.38 4.65 -12.44
CA LEU A 184 22.97 4.16 -11.19
C LEU A 184 24.18 4.98 -10.74
N ALA A 185 24.98 5.50 -11.69
CA ALA A 185 26.09 6.40 -11.39
C ALA A 185 25.63 7.63 -10.58
N ASP A 186 24.54 8.26 -11.00
CA ASP A 186 24.00 9.45 -10.35
C ASP A 186 23.43 9.15 -8.95
N ILE A 187 22.96 7.91 -8.72
CA ILE A 187 22.49 7.46 -7.41
C ILE A 187 23.65 7.16 -6.48
N TRP A 188 24.72 6.56 -7.02
CA TRP A 188 25.96 6.29 -6.29
C TRP A 188 26.71 7.56 -5.91
N ASP A 189 26.60 8.63 -6.70
CA ASP A 189 27.19 9.92 -6.35
C ASP A 189 26.37 10.67 -5.29
N GLN A 190 25.08 10.32 -5.13
CA GLN A 190 24.16 10.95 -4.16
C GLN A 190 24.03 10.22 -2.81
N GLY A 191 24.72 9.07 -2.63
CA GLY A 191 24.73 8.28 -1.40
C GLY A 191 25.91 7.31 -1.35
N HIS A 192 26.32 6.83 -0.17
CA HIS A 192 27.45 5.89 -0.02
C HIS A 192 27.11 4.44 -0.48
N LEU A 193 26.35 4.30 -1.58
CA LEU A 193 25.79 3.06 -2.11
C LEU A 193 26.77 2.22 -2.94
N GLY A 194 28.00 2.70 -3.14
CA GLY A 194 28.99 2.14 -4.08
C GLY A 194 29.42 0.68 -3.81
N THR A 195 29.21 0.16 -2.60
CA THR A 195 29.45 -1.25 -2.24
C THR A 195 28.20 -2.13 -2.28
N ILE A 196 27.01 -1.58 -2.02
CA ILE A 196 25.75 -2.33 -1.94
C ILE A 196 25.24 -2.79 -3.31
N CYS A 197 25.56 -2.02 -4.36
CA CYS A 197 25.00 -2.19 -5.70
C CYS A 197 26.01 -2.65 -6.76
N ARG A 198 27.19 -3.14 -6.37
CA ARG A 198 28.20 -3.65 -7.33
C ARG A 198 27.67 -4.77 -8.21
N ASP A 199 26.77 -5.61 -7.67
CA ASP A 199 26.13 -6.71 -8.39
C ASP A 199 25.11 -6.21 -9.42
N ALA A 200 24.56 -5.01 -9.23
CA ALA A 200 23.67 -4.32 -10.16
C ALA A 200 24.43 -3.42 -11.15
N SER A 201 25.76 -3.48 -11.14
CA SER A 201 26.59 -2.61 -11.97
C SER A 201 26.53 -3.02 -13.45
N PRO A 202 26.31 -2.08 -14.37
CA PRO A 202 26.47 -2.34 -15.80
C PRO A 202 27.93 -2.67 -16.20
N TYR A 203 28.87 -2.61 -15.25
CA TYR A 203 30.28 -2.98 -15.39
C TYR A 203 30.62 -4.37 -14.82
N ALA A 204 29.65 -5.14 -14.30
CA ALA A 204 29.87 -6.57 -14.07
C ALA A 204 30.31 -7.22 -15.40
N ALA A 205 31.44 -7.92 -15.38
CA ALA A 205 32.12 -8.37 -16.58
C ALA A 205 31.15 -9.10 -17.52
N PRO A 206 31.19 -8.83 -18.84
CA PRO A 206 30.33 -9.53 -19.78
C PRO A 206 30.58 -11.03 -19.66
N SER A 207 29.54 -11.79 -19.35
CA SER A 207 29.53 -13.20 -19.71
C SER A 207 29.74 -13.25 -21.22
N SER A 208 30.88 -13.82 -21.59
CA SER A 208 31.43 -13.86 -22.93
C SER A 208 30.52 -14.63 -23.90
N ALA A 209 29.45 -14.01 -24.38
CA ALA A 209 28.64 -14.46 -25.51
C ALA A 209 27.58 -13.41 -25.90
N GLY A 210 27.94 -12.36 -26.65
CA GLY A 210 27.02 -11.58 -27.51
C GLY A 210 25.70 -11.03 -26.91
N GLY A 211 25.51 -11.07 -25.59
CA GLY A 211 24.25 -10.81 -24.93
C GLY A 211 23.97 -9.32 -24.79
N THR A 212 22.71 -8.95 -24.93
CA THR A 212 22.20 -7.62 -24.58
C THR A 212 22.54 -7.28 -23.13
N ARG A 213 23.13 -6.10 -22.91
CA ARG A 213 23.56 -5.65 -21.59
C ARG A 213 22.38 -5.48 -20.62
N PRO A 214 22.57 -5.77 -19.31
CA PRO A 214 21.63 -5.39 -18.26
C PRO A 214 21.36 -3.89 -18.32
N VAL A 215 20.10 -3.50 -18.08
CA VAL A 215 19.77 -2.09 -17.84
C VAL A 215 19.27 -1.95 -16.42
N ALA A 216 19.89 -1.06 -15.67
CA ALA A 216 19.52 -0.78 -14.29
C ALA A 216 19.38 0.72 -14.04
N ARG A 217 18.37 1.07 -13.25
CA ARG A 217 18.06 2.44 -12.84
C ARG A 217 17.58 2.42 -11.40
N GLY A 218 17.63 3.58 -10.75
CA GLY A 218 17.03 3.70 -9.44
C GLY A 218 16.38 5.05 -9.20
N LYS A 219 15.78 5.16 -8.03
CA LYS A 219 15.10 6.35 -7.54
C LYS A 219 15.17 6.35 -6.02
N PHE A 220 15.30 7.53 -5.43
CA PHE A 220 15.10 7.65 -3.99
C PHE A 220 13.62 7.73 -3.67
N VAL A 221 13.21 6.88 -2.74
CA VAL A 221 11.85 6.81 -2.22
C VAL A 221 11.88 7.23 -0.77
N GLU A 222 10.92 8.06 -0.39
CA GLU A 222 10.70 8.45 1.00
C GLU A 222 9.60 7.57 1.59
N VAL A 223 9.91 6.92 2.71
CA VAL A 223 8.97 6.11 3.49
C VAL A 223 9.10 6.49 4.96
N ARG A 224 7.99 6.54 5.69
CA ARG A 224 7.99 7.02 7.08
C ARG A 224 7.89 5.89 8.10
N HIS A 225 8.66 6.00 9.17
CA HIS A 225 8.38 5.23 10.39
C HIS A 225 7.06 5.68 11.03
N PHE A 226 6.51 4.83 11.91
CA PHE A 226 5.33 5.14 12.72
C PHE A 226 5.49 6.45 13.54
N ASP A 227 6.71 6.78 13.95
CA ASP A 227 7.06 7.99 14.71
C ASP A 227 7.24 9.27 13.85
N ARG A 228 6.89 9.21 12.55
CA ARG A 228 7.07 10.28 11.54
C ARG A 228 8.52 10.54 11.13
N ARG A 229 9.48 9.72 11.57
CA ARG A 229 10.84 9.82 11.02
C ARG A 229 10.81 9.41 9.55
N LEU A 230 11.16 10.36 8.68
CA LEU A 230 11.33 10.12 7.25
C LEU A 230 12.60 9.33 7.04
N GLU A 231 12.45 8.16 6.42
CA GLU A 231 13.55 7.38 5.88
C GLU A 231 13.59 7.54 4.38
N ARG A 232 14.79 7.64 3.85
CA ARG A 232 15.00 7.74 2.41
C ARG A 232 15.80 6.55 1.97
N VAL A 233 15.19 5.70 1.17
CA VAL A 233 15.78 4.46 0.65
C VAL A 233 15.96 4.57 -0.86
N ALA A 234 16.96 3.89 -1.39
CA ALA A 234 17.14 3.73 -2.83
C ALA A 234 16.33 2.51 -3.30
N LEU A 235 15.41 2.73 -4.23
CA LEU A 235 14.78 1.66 -5.00
C LEU A 235 15.53 1.53 -6.33
N ILE A 236 16.02 0.33 -6.61
CA ILE A 236 16.77 0.01 -7.83
C ILE A 236 16.05 -1.12 -8.54
N VAL A 237 15.88 -0.97 -9.85
CA VAL A 237 15.30 -1.98 -10.71
C VAL A 237 16.27 -2.27 -11.84
N GLN A 238 16.53 -3.55 -12.06
CA GLN A 238 17.36 -4.06 -13.14
C GLN A 238 16.57 -5.04 -13.98
N ILE A 239 16.75 -4.96 -15.30
CA ILE A 239 16.18 -5.87 -16.29
C ILE A 239 17.30 -6.44 -17.16
N CYS A 240 17.32 -7.76 -17.29
CA CYS A 240 18.27 -8.55 -18.08
C CYS A 240 17.50 -9.40 -19.11
N PRO A 241 17.71 -9.21 -20.41
CA PRO A 241 17.12 -10.09 -21.41
C PRO A 241 17.71 -11.50 -21.30
N MET A 242 16.86 -12.52 -21.35
CA MET A 242 17.28 -13.91 -21.36
C MET A 242 17.50 -14.42 -22.79
N GLN A 243 17.99 -15.66 -22.94
CA GLN A 243 18.14 -16.28 -24.27
C GLN A 243 16.80 -16.52 -24.96
N GLN A 244 15.74 -16.71 -24.18
CA GLN A 244 14.38 -16.83 -24.70
C GLN A 244 13.84 -15.44 -25.06
N PRO A 245 13.28 -15.26 -26.28
CA PRO A 245 12.69 -13.97 -26.67
C PRO A 245 11.55 -13.61 -25.74
N ASP A 246 11.41 -12.31 -25.48
CA ASP A 246 10.38 -11.70 -24.63
C ASP A 246 10.36 -12.16 -23.16
N VAL A 247 11.40 -12.87 -22.71
CA VAL A 247 11.58 -13.26 -21.30
C VAL A 247 12.76 -12.48 -20.71
N PHE A 248 12.56 -11.98 -19.50
CA PHE A 248 13.52 -11.15 -18.79
C PHE A 248 13.72 -11.64 -17.37
N ASP A 249 14.97 -11.58 -16.90
CA ASP A 249 15.31 -11.69 -15.49
C ASP A 249 15.28 -10.28 -14.88
N LEU A 250 14.48 -10.10 -13.84
CA LEU A 250 14.28 -8.84 -13.14
C LEU A 250 14.85 -8.94 -11.72
N SER A 251 15.54 -7.87 -11.32
CA SER A 251 15.98 -7.69 -9.94
C SER A 251 15.47 -6.37 -9.39
N VAL A 252 14.75 -6.43 -8.27
CA VAL A 252 14.29 -5.26 -7.51
C VAL A 252 15.06 -5.23 -6.20
N ILE A 253 15.76 -4.12 -5.96
CA ILE A 253 16.66 -3.96 -4.82
C ILE A 253 16.23 -2.70 -4.05
N CYS A 254 16.04 -2.85 -2.75
CA CYS A 254 15.91 -1.72 -1.83
C CYS A 254 17.17 -1.64 -0.98
N ALA A 255 17.75 -0.45 -0.86
CA ALA A 255 18.99 -0.19 -0.13
C ALA A 255 18.93 1.09 0.72
N ALA A 256 19.63 1.09 1.86
CA ALA A 256 19.78 2.29 2.68
C ALA A 256 20.63 3.35 1.95
N ARG A 257 20.20 4.62 1.99
CA ARG A 257 20.86 5.71 1.24
C ARG A 257 22.35 5.88 1.57
N ASP A 258 22.74 5.63 2.80
CA ASP A 258 24.10 5.84 3.33
C ASP A 258 24.94 4.55 3.32
N GLY A 259 24.46 3.48 2.70
CA GLY A 259 25.17 2.20 2.70
C GLY A 259 25.08 1.44 4.04
N GLY A 260 24.28 1.93 5.00
CA GLY A 260 24.06 1.31 6.29
C GLY A 260 22.97 0.22 6.26
N ASP A 261 22.40 -0.05 7.44
CA ASP A 261 21.29 -0.99 7.56
C ASP A 261 19.98 -0.38 7.04
N LEU A 262 19.15 -1.21 6.40
CA LEU A 262 17.79 -0.81 6.08
C LEU A 262 16.99 -0.58 7.37
N PRO A 263 16.04 0.37 7.36
CA PRO A 263 15.17 0.62 8.51
C PRO A 263 14.50 -0.67 9.01
N ALA A 264 14.55 -0.88 10.32
CA ALA A 264 13.90 -2.03 10.95
C ALA A 264 12.38 -2.02 10.65
N GLY A 265 11.86 -3.16 10.17
CA GLY A 265 10.46 -3.31 9.78
C GLY A 265 10.15 -2.86 8.35
N LEU A 266 11.14 -2.42 7.56
CA LEU A 266 10.95 -2.19 6.13
C LEU A 266 10.64 -3.52 5.43
N GLN A 267 9.67 -3.51 4.51
CA GLN A 267 9.29 -4.66 3.71
C GLN A 267 9.25 -4.29 2.23
N LEU A 268 9.77 -5.17 1.37
CA LEU A 268 9.78 -5.03 -0.09
C LEU A 268 8.98 -6.18 -0.72
N TRP A 269 8.11 -5.85 -1.68
CA TRP A 269 7.12 -6.77 -2.23
C TRP A 269 6.98 -6.53 -3.73
N VAL A 270 6.71 -7.59 -4.47
CA VAL A 270 6.25 -7.54 -5.85
C VAL A 270 4.83 -8.09 -5.90
N VAL A 271 3.93 -7.31 -6.48
CA VAL A 271 2.51 -7.64 -6.64
C VAL A 271 2.22 -7.76 -8.13
N ASP A 272 1.51 -8.80 -8.52
CA ASP A 272 1.16 -9.02 -9.93
C ASP A 272 -0.02 -8.13 -10.40
N GLN A 273 -0.40 -8.26 -11.67
CA GLN A 273 -1.53 -7.53 -12.27
C GLN A 273 -2.88 -7.79 -11.59
N GLN A 274 -3.02 -8.91 -10.88
CA GLN A 274 -4.23 -9.30 -10.18
C GLN A 274 -4.26 -8.73 -8.75
N GLY A 275 -3.20 -8.02 -8.34
CA GLY A 275 -3.07 -7.47 -7.01
C GLY A 275 -2.64 -8.51 -5.97
N GLN A 276 -2.25 -9.71 -6.40
CA GLN A 276 -1.82 -10.78 -5.52
C GLN A 276 -0.32 -10.62 -5.21
N GLU A 277 0.03 -10.79 -3.94
CA GLU A 277 1.42 -10.78 -3.49
C GLU A 277 2.14 -11.98 -4.08
N SER A 278 3.06 -11.71 -5.00
CA SER A 278 3.82 -12.74 -5.69
C SER A 278 5.10 -13.05 -4.92
N MET A 279 5.79 -12.02 -4.40
CA MET A 279 7.06 -12.19 -3.69
C MET A 279 7.30 -11.14 -2.62
N VAL A 280 7.98 -11.53 -1.52
CA VAL A 280 8.31 -10.66 -0.38
C VAL A 280 9.76 -10.88 0.05
N ALA A 281 10.49 -9.78 0.27
CA ALA A 281 11.83 -9.78 0.84
C ALA A 281 11.87 -8.93 2.11
N GLN A 282 12.59 -9.43 3.11
CA GLN A 282 12.93 -8.69 4.32
C GLN A 282 14.39 -8.21 4.27
N PRO A 283 14.72 -7.11 4.97
CA PRO A 283 16.08 -6.62 5.11
C PRO A 283 17.03 -7.73 5.56
N SER A 284 18.07 -7.97 4.78
CA SER A 284 19.17 -8.83 5.20
C SER A 284 20.17 -8.03 6.04
N ARG A 285 21.06 -8.72 6.77
CA ARG A 285 22.20 -8.11 7.48
C ARG A 285 23.20 -7.36 6.58
N SER A 286 22.96 -7.35 5.26
CA SER A 286 23.78 -6.66 4.27
C SER A 286 23.28 -5.26 3.90
N GLY A 287 22.30 -4.72 4.64
CA GLY A 287 21.75 -3.38 4.38
C GLY A 287 20.92 -3.27 3.09
N ARG A 288 20.50 -4.42 2.53
CA ARG A 288 19.64 -4.49 1.35
C ARG A 288 18.58 -5.59 1.44
N ALA A 289 17.50 -5.38 0.71
CA ALA A 289 16.47 -6.37 0.41
C ALA A 289 16.40 -6.53 -1.12
N THR A 290 16.45 -7.78 -1.59
CA THR A 290 16.49 -8.09 -3.02
C THR A 290 15.41 -9.10 -3.36
N LEU A 291 14.68 -8.84 -4.44
CA LEU A 291 13.76 -9.76 -5.09
C LEU A 291 14.26 -10.03 -6.50
N GLN A 292 14.29 -11.30 -6.90
CA GLN A 292 14.68 -11.72 -8.25
C GLN A 292 13.58 -12.60 -8.82
N PHE A 293 13.15 -12.32 -10.04
CA PHE A 293 12.07 -13.06 -10.70
C PHE A 293 12.14 -12.91 -12.21
N GLU A 294 11.51 -13.86 -12.91
CA GLU A 294 11.35 -13.79 -14.35
C GLU A 294 10.02 -13.12 -14.70
N GLY A 295 10.00 -12.41 -15.83
CA GLY A 295 8.79 -11.80 -16.36
C GLY A 295 8.81 -11.73 -17.89
N GLN A 296 7.63 -11.61 -18.48
CA GLN A 296 7.43 -11.60 -19.92
C GLN A 296 7.03 -10.21 -20.43
N ALA A 297 7.39 -9.90 -21.68
CA ALA A 297 6.97 -8.65 -22.32
C ALA A 297 5.45 -8.47 -22.26
N GLY A 298 5.00 -7.30 -21.83
CA GLY A 298 3.58 -6.97 -21.65
C GLY A 298 2.99 -7.35 -20.30
N GLU A 299 3.75 -8.04 -19.44
CA GLU A 299 3.37 -8.21 -18.03
C GLU A 299 3.63 -6.92 -17.24
N ALA A 300 2.84 -6.71 -16.19
CA ALA A 300 2.92 -5.54 -15.34
C ALA A 300 2.95 -5.99 -13.89
N PHE A 301 3.69 -5.26 -13.08
CA PHE A 301 3.83 -5.56 -11.67
C PHE A 301 3.98 -4.26 -10.89
N ASP A 302 3.57 -4.30 -9.63
CA ASP A 302 3.81 -3.24 -8.67
C ASP A 302 4.95 -3.62 -7.75
N VAL A 303 5.90 -2.71 -7.56
CA VAL A 303 6.85 -2.78 -6.45
C VAL A 303 6.28 -1.98 -5.30
N VAL A 304 6.23 -2.62 -4.14
CA VAL A 304 5.73 -2.02 -2.91
C VAL A 304 6.86 -1.92 -1.92
N ILE A 305 7.06 -0.74 -1.36
CA ILE A 305 7.93 -0.51 -0.21
C ILE A 305 7.02 -0.08 0.95
N SER A 306 7.12 -0.79 2.06
CA SER A 306 6.35 -0.48 3.27
C SER A 306 7.29 -0.31 4.45
N LEU A 307 7.06 0.74 5.25
CA LEU A 307 7.71 0.97 6.52
C LEU A 307 6.72 1.69 7.42
N GLY A 308 6.58 1.29 8.68
CA GLY A 308 5.83 2.12 9.63
C GLY A 308 4.37 2.41 9.27
N GLY A 309 3.73 1.57 8.45
CA GLY A 309 2.38 1.81 7.92
C GLY A 309 2.32 2.76 6.72
N ASP A 310 3.43 3.43 6.37
CA ASP A 310 3.58 4.19 5.13
C ASP A 310 3.91 3.24 3.97
N ARG A 311 3.33 3.51 2.80
CA ARG A 311 3.44 2.63 1.64
C ARG A 311 3.72 3.44 0.38
N HIS A 312 4.83 3.12 -0.26
CA HIS A 312 5.17 3.60 -1.59
C HIS A 312 4.93 2.51 -2.63
N VAL A 313 4.36 2.87 -3.77
CA VAL A 313 4.07 1.94 -4.88
C VAL A 313 4.60 2.51 -6.18
N GLU A 314 5.37 1.71 -6.91
CA GLU A 314 5.81 1.99 -8.28
C GLU A 314 5.29 0.90 -9.20
N THR A 315 4.63 1.28 -10.29
CA THR A 315 4.06 0.36 -11.27
C THR A 315 4.98 0.25 -12.49
N PHE A 316 5.24 -0.98 -12.92
CA PHE A 316 6.10 -1.27 -14.06
C PHE A 316 5.35 -2.09 -15.11
N LEU A 317 5.67 -1.84 -16.38
CA LEU A 317 5.32 -2.68 -17.52
C LEU A 317 6.63 -3.19 -18.15
N ILE A 318 6.75 -4.51 -18.30
CA ILE A 318 7.91 -5.19 -18.89
C ILE A 318 7.94 -4.97 -20.40
#